data_AF-A0A2S9YIC9-F1
#
_entry.id   AF-A0A2S9YIC9-F1
#
_cell.length_a   1.000
_cell.length_b   1.000
_cell.length_c   1.000
_cell.angle_alpha   90.00
_cell.angle_beta   90.00
_cell.angle_gamma   90.00
#
_symmetry.space_group_name_H-M   'P 1'
#
loop_
_entity.id
_entity.type
_entity.pdbx_description
1 polymer ?
#
loop_
_entity_poly.entity_id
_entity_poly.type
_entity_poly.pdbx_seq_one_letter_code
_entity_poly.pdbx_strand_id
1 'polypeptide(L)'
;MSEALSDTVADLEARLATLRAQGVTIVDPRQTFVGPEVALDRVQPGVVLHPGARLHGARCFVGAGVELGREGPAVIVDSALAEGASVASGYVEGAALLRGAQLGANAHVRPGTLLEEQASTAHCVGLKHTLLLSFVTLGSVINFCDCLMAGGTSRSDHSEVGSGFIHFNFTPWGERGDKATPSLIGDVVRGVFLREHRIFLGGLAGLVGPTQVGFGSVVGAGQIVRRDVDDGSFVLRQTRNVERQLRPGWTDRLQPRQRQNIAYIAQLFALREWYRSVRLARLAADDPGRIPVAAGAEIIELAIAERRKQVDRFVVERDGRAPDFDGVELPACPWSLAPGGPEHVEWVQGLSAEQVAVGQAWLAEIVACVVAWAERSPGS
;
A
#
# COMPACT_ATOMS: atom_id res chain seq x y z
N MET A 1 -21.15 29.83 -7.02
CA MET A 1 -20.58 28.50 -7.37
C MET A 1 -20.47 28.28 -8.87
N SER A 2 -21.51 28.55 -9.68
CA SER A 2 -21.46 28.33 -11.14
C SER A 2 -20.46 29.25 -11.86
N GLU A 3 -20.31 30.50 -11.43
CA GLU A 3 -19.41 31.49 -12.04
C GLU A 3 -17.93 31.16 -11.76
N ALA A 4 -17.56 30.86 -10.51
CA ALA A 4 -16.21 30.40 -10.16
C ALA A 4 -15.82 29.06 -10.82
N LEU A 5 -16.79 28.15 -11.05
CA LEU A 5 -16.57 26.92 -11.81
C LEU A 5 -16.42 27.20 -13.33
N SER A 6 -17.11 28.21 -13.84
CA SER A 6 -16.98 28.66 -15.24
C SER A 6 -15.62 29.31 -15.48
N ASP A 7 -15.17 30.18 -14.57
CA ASP A 7 -13.88 30.87 -14.65
C ASP A 7 -12.71 29.88 -14.59
N THR A 8 -12.83 28.81 -13.80
CA THR A 8 -11.80 27.77 -13.69
C THR A 8 -11.72 26.86 -14.93
N VAL A 9 -12.85 26.60 -15.61
CA VAL A 9 -12.84 25.88 -16.89
C VAL A 9 -12.24 26.74 -18.00
N ALA A 10 -12.63 28.02 -18.09
CA ALA A 10 -12.09 28.94 -19.08
C ALA A 10 -10.57 29.15 -18.93
N ASP A 11 -10.08 29.29 -17.69
CA ASP A 11 -8.65 29.38 -17.41
C ASP A 11 -7.91 28.10 -17.84
N LEU A 12 -8.45 26.93 -17.50
CA LEU A 12 -7.88 25.66 -17.95
C LEU A 12 -7.82 25.58 -19.49
N GLU A 13 -8.91 25.89 -20.19
CA GLU A 13 -8.96 25.88 -21.65
C GLU A 13 -7.91 26.82 -22.27
N ALA A 14 -7.75 28.03 -21.73
CA ALA A 14 -6.73 28.98 -22.18
C ALA A 14 -5.31 28.42 -21.99
N ARG A 15 -5.03 27.82 -20.83
CA ARG A 15 -3.73 27.19 -20.53
C ARG A 15 -3.41 26.04 -21.47
N LEU A 16 -4.37 25.14 -21.72
CA LEU A 16 -4.21 24.04 -22.67
C LEU A 16 -4.02 24.56 -24.10
N ALA A 17 -4.69 25.64 -24.50
CA ALA A 17 -4.48 26.28 -25.80
C ALA A 17 -3.06 26.86 -25.95
N THR A 18 -2.53 27.51 -24.92
CA THR A 18 -1.13 27.99 -24.89
C THR A 18 -0.14 26.84 -25.08
N LEU A 19 -0.32 25.73 -24.36
CA LEU A 19 0.54 24.56 -24.49
C LEU A 19 0.50 23.97 -25.91
N ARG A 20 -0.69 23.88 -26.53
CA ARG A 20 -0.82 23.42 -27.92
C ARG A 20 -0.10 24.33 -28.90
N ALA A 21 -0.21 25.65 -28.71
CA ALA A 21 0.51 26.63 -29.53
C ALA A 21 2.04 26.55 -29.36
N GLN A 22 2.50 26.11 -28.18
CA GLN A 22 3.91 25.84 -27.89
C GLN A 22 4.40 24.48 -28.44
N GLY A 23 3.54 23.67 -29.06
CA GLY A 23 3.91 22.39 -29.66
C GLY A 23 3.69 21.16 -28.76
N VAL A 24 2.90 21.29 -27.69
CA VAL A 24 2.44 20.15 -26.88
C VAL A 24 1.24 19.47 -27.57
N THR A 25 1.31 18.15 -27.69
CA THR A 25 0.21 17.34 -28.21
C THR A 25 -0.74 16.98 -27.07
N ILE A 26 -1.93 17.58 -27.08
CA ILE A 26 -3.02 17.25 -26.14
C ILE A 26 -4.06 16.44 -26.90
N VAL A 27 -4.18 15.15 -26.56
CA VAL A 27 -5.02 14.19 -27.29
C VAL A 27 -6.51 14.49 -27.10
N ASP A 28 -6.96 14.67 -25.85
CA ASP A 28 -8.32 15.13 -25.53
C ASP A 28 -8.26 16.21 -24.43
N PRO A 29 -8.45 17.49 -24.78
CA PRO A 29 -8.38 18.58 -23.80
C PRO A 29 -9.48 18.49 -22.72
N ARG A 30 -10.60 17.82 -22.99
CA ARG A 30 -11.71 17.67 -22.01
C ARG A 30 -11.35 16.73 -20.85
N GLN A 31 -10.28 15.95 -21.02
CA GLN A 31 -9.81 14.96 -20.04
C GLN A 31 -8.39 15.27 -19.56
N THR A 32 -7.84 16.44 -19.89
CA THR A 32 -6.49 16.85 -19.50
C THR A 32 -6.57 17.98 -18.50
N PHE A 33 -5.73 17.93 -17.46
CA PHE A 33 -5.68 18.99 -16.45
C PHE A 33 -4.26 19.52 -16.27
N VAL A 34 -4.10 20.84 -16.25
CA VAL A 34 -2.84 21.50 -15.92
C VAL A 34 -3.14 22.59 -14.90
N GLY A 35 -2.76 22.36 -13.64
CA GLY A 35 -3.05 23.24 -12.53
C GLY A 35 -2.46 24.64 -12.72
N PRO A 36 -3.09 25.69 -12.15
CA PRO A 36 -2.62 27.08 -12.23
C PRO A 36 -1.20 27.28 -11.69
N GLU A 37 -0.77 26.42 -10.76
CA GLU A 37 0.55 26.42 -10.16
C GLU A 37 1.67 25.96 -11.10
N VAL A 38 1.34 25.25 -12.19
CA VAL A 38 2.34 24.77 -13.16
C VAL A 38 2.73 25.91 -14.10
N ALA A 39 4.01 26.29 -14.12
CA ALA A 39 4.47 27.28 -15.08
C ALA A 39 4.55 26.65 -16.50
N LEU A 40 3.85 27.22 -17.47
CA LEU A 40 3.67 26.60 -18.80
C LEU A 40 4.98 26.52 -19.60
N ASP A 41 5.95 27.40 -19.35
CA ASP A 41 7.30 27.37 -19.93
C ASP A 41 8.14 26.16 -19.47
N ARG A 42 7.71 25.47 -18.40
CA ARG A 42 8.32 24.22 -17.90
C ARG A 42 7.76 22.97 -18.57
N VAL A 43 6.80 23.12 -19.49
CA VAL A 43 6.27 22.03 -20.32
C VAL A 43 6.79 22.26 -21.74
N GLN A 44 7.74 21.43 -22.16
CA GLN A 44 8.47 21.65 -23.41
C GLN A 44 7.67 21.21 -24.67
N PRO A 45 7.99 21.75 -25.86
CA PRO A 45 7.46 21.25 -27.13
C PRO A 45 7.71 19.75 -27.32
N GLY A 46 6.78 19.07 -28.00
CA GLY A 46 6.88 17.64 -28.30
C GLY A 46 6.37 16.72 -27.18
N VAL A 47 5.94 17.26 -26.04
CA VAL A 47 5.24 16.49 -25.00
C VAL A 47 3.90 15.97 -25.53
N VAL A 48 3.52 14.76 -25.11
CA VAL A 48 2.23 14.13 -25.42
C VAL A 48 1.45 13.89 -24.13
N LEU A 49 0.28 14.52 -24.02
CA LEU A 49 -0.66 14.36 -22.92
C LEU A 49 -1.88 13.57 -23.41
N HIS A 50 -1.99 12.31 -22.95
CA HIS A 50 -3.13 11.44 -23.22
C HIS A 50 -4.33 11.75 -22.32
N PRO A 51 -5.54 11.25 -22.64
CA PRO A 51 -6.71 11.46 -21.80
C PRO A 51 -6.48 10.99 -20.36
N GLY A 52 -6.80 11.85 -19.39
CA GLY A 52 -6.59 11.60 -17.97
C GLY A 52 -5.24 12.08 -17.42
N ALA A 53 -4.36 12.67 -18.26
CA ALA A 53 -3.14 13.31 -17.80
C ALA A 53 -3.43 14.56 -16.93
N ARG A 54 -2.80 14.64 -15.75
CA ARG A 54 -2.95 15.76 -14.81
C ARG A 54 -1.59 16.22 -14.31
N LEU A 55 -1.30 17.51 -14.48
CA LEU A 55 -0.08 18.15 -13.99
C LEU A 55 -0.40 19.09 -12.83
N HIS A 56 0.34 18.93 -11.74
CA HIS A 56 0.19 19.71 -10.50
C HIS A 56 1.55 20.10 -9.92
N GLY A 57 1.54 21.14 -9.09
CA GLY A 57 2.70 21.58 -8.31
C GLY A 57 3.65 22.52 -9.06
N ALA A 58 4.14 23.53 -8.36
CA ALA A 58 4.99 24.60 -8.92
C ALA A 58 6.36 24.09 -9.40
N ARG A 59 6.82 22.93 -8.93
CA ARG A 59 8.09 22.34 -9.35
C ARG A 59 7.98 21.44 -10.57
N CYS A 60 6.76 21.15 -11.04
CA CYS A 60 6.52 20.27 -12.19
C CYS A 60 7.33 20.73 -13.41
N PHE A 61 8.08 19.80 -14.01
CA PHE A 61 8.83 20.00 -15.25
C PHE A 61 8.61 18.81 -16.17
N VAL A 62 8.33 19.08 -17.45
CA VAL A 62 8.05 18.07 -18.46
C VAL A 62 8.88 18.38 -19.70
N GLY A 63 9.95 17.60 -19.91
CA GLY A 63 10.89 17.75 -21.01
C GLY A 63 10.36 17.28 -22.36
N ALA A 64 11.09 17.61 -23.43
CA ALA A 64 10.69 17.25 -24.79
C ALA A 64 10.51 15.74 -24.99
N GLY A 65 9.51 15.35 -25.79
CA GLY A 65 9.22 13.95 -26.09
C GLY A 65 8.69 13.12 -24.91
N VAL A 66 8.37 13.75 -23.77
CA VAL A 66 7.72 13.04 -22.66
C VAL A 66 6.30 12.64 -23.05
N GLU A 67 5.93 11.40 -22.72
CA GLU A 67 4.59 10.86 -22.96
C GLU A 67 3.92 10.45 -21.65
N LEU A 68 2.74 11.03 -21.37
CA LEU A 68 2.00 10.82 -20.14
C LEU A 68 0.63 10.22 -20.42
N GLY A 69 0.33 9.08 -19.79
CA GLY A 69 -1.00 8.50 -19.73
C GLY A 69 -1.39 7.59 -20.90
N ARG A 70 -0.42 7.06 -21.66
CA ARG A 70 -0.67 6.18 -22.83
C ARG A 70 -1.53 4.96 -22.48
N GLU A 71 -1.41 4.41 -21.27
CA GLU A 71 -2.11 3.21 -20.81
C GLU A 71 -3.21 3.52 -19.77
N GLY A 72 -3.51 4.80 -19.51
CA GLY A 72 -4.54 5.24 -18.57
C GLY A 72 -4.20 6.56 -17.88
N PRO A 73 -5.03 7.03 -16.92
CA PRO A 73 -4.80 8.31 -16.25
C PRO A 73 -3.43 8.37 -15.56
N ALA A 74 -2.74 9.50 -15.72
CA ALA A 74 -1.44 9.77 -15.11
C ALA A 74 -1.48 11.11 -14.37
N VAL A 75 -1.13 11.10 -13.08
CA VAL A 75 -1.07 12.30 -12.24
C VAL A 75 0.37 12.58 -11.86
N ILE A 76 0.87 13.76 -12.23
CA ILE A 76 2.23 14.20 -11.96
C ILE A 76 2.15 15.40 -11.01
N VAL A 77 2.80 15.29 -9.85
CA VAL A 77 2.81 16.31 -8.81
C VAL A 77 4.27 16.66 -8.48
N ASP A 78 4.65 17.92 -8.67
CA ASP A 78 5.95 18.44 -8.20
C ASP A 78 7.17 17.59 -8.62
N SER A 79 7.10 17.02 -9.83
CA SER A 79 8.09 16.06 -10.35
C SER A 79 8.76 16.59 -11.62
N ALA A 80 9.98 16.12 -11.88
CA ALA A 80 10.76 16.51 -13.05
C ALA A 80 10.97 15.32 -13.99
N LEU A 81 10.42 15.42 -15.20
CA LEU A 81 10.51 14.39 -16.23
C LEU A 81 11.39 14.90 -17.36
N ALA A 82 12.55 14.30 -17.57
CA ALA A 82 13.51 14.70 -18.59
C ALA A 82 13.12 14.17 -19.98
N GLU A 83 13.91 14.54 -20.98
CA GLU A 83 13.66 14.21 -22.39
C GLU A 83 13.37 12.70 -22.61
N GLY A 84 12.28 12.42 -23.31
CA GLY A 84 11.86 11.05 -23.65
C GLY A 84 11.45 10.17 -22.47
N ALA A 85 11.33 10.72 -21.25
CA ALA A 85 10.78 9.97 -20.13
C ALA A 85 9.28 9.66 -20.37
N SER A 86 8.77 8.60 -19.75
CA SER A 86 7.35 8.24 -19.92
C SER A 86 6.72 7.74 -18.64
N VAL A 87 5.43 8.04 -18.49
CA VAL A 87 4.58 7.51 -17.44
C VAL A 87 3.34 6.94 -18.09
N ALA A 88 3.24 5.61 -18.18
CA ALA A 88 2.17 4.95 -18.88
C ALA A 88 0.81 5.18 -18.21
N SER A 89 0.73 5.07 -16.88
CA SER A 89 -0.39 5.50 -16.03
C SER A 89 -0.01 5.45 -14.54
N GLY A 90 -0.80 6.11 -13.68
CA GLY A 90 -0.63 6.07 -12.23
C GLY A 90 -0.41 7.43 -11.58
N TYR A 91 0.34 7.45 -10.47
CA TYR A 91 0.59 8.64 -9.66
C TYR A 91 2.09 8.81 -9.39
N VAL A 92 2.61 10.01 -9.63
CA VAL A 92 4.02 10.36 -9.44
C VAL A 92 4.11 11.68 -8.69
N GLU A 93 4.69 11.65 -7.49
CA GLU A 93 4.87 12.82 -6.64
C GLU A 93 6.32 12.98 -6.18
N GLY A 94 6.88 14.18 -6.31
CA GLY A 94 8.19 14.53 -5.79
C GLY A 94 9.33 13.65 -6.30
N ALA A 95 9.29 13.28 -7.57
CA ALA A 95 10.26 12.37 -8.20
C ALA A 95 10.99 13.02 -9.39
N ALA A 96 12.15 12.46 -9.73
CA ALA A 96 12.90 12.81 -10.93
C ALA A 96 13.07 11.58 -11.83
N LEU A 97 12.66 11.71 -13.09
CA LEU A 97 12.86 10.71 -14.13
C LEU A 97 13.80 11.32 -15.16
N LEU A 98 15.01 10.79 -15.27
CA LEU A 98 16.01 11.27 -16.22
C LEU A 98 15.74 10.74 -17.63
N ARG A 99 16.65 11.06 -18.56
CA ARG A 99 16.43 10.89 -19.99
C ARG A 99 16.04 9.45 -20.33
N GLY A 100 14.90 9.27 -20.97
CA GLY A 100 14.37 7.97 -21.38
C GLY A 100 13.95 7.05 -20.24
N ALA A 101 13.85 7.54 -18.99
CA ALA A 101 13.34 6.74 -17.88
C ALA A 101 11.84 6.43 -18.05
N GLN A 102 11.40 5.25 -17.62
CA GLN A 102 10.04 4.77 -17.91
C GLN A 102 9.36 4.23 -16.67
N LEU A 103 8.14 4.68 -16.43
CA LEU A 103 7.22 4.07 -15.48
C LEU A 103 6.09 3.38 -16.25
N GLY A 104 5.97 2.07 -16.09
CA GLY A 104 4.87 1.28 -16.63
C GLY A 104 3.52 1.59 -15.98
N ALA A 105 2.46 0.92 -16.44
CA ALA A 105 1.10 1.20 -16.01
C ALA A 105 0.88 1.00 -14.51
N ASN A 106 -0.02 1.79 -13.92
CA ASN A 106 -0.38 1.74 -12.51
C ASN A 106 0.83 1.95 -11.57
N ALA A 107 1.77 2.80 -11.97
CA ALA A 107 2.88 3.18 -11.09
C ALA A 107 2.37 4.01 -9.90
N HIS A 108 2.97 3.80 -8.73
CA HIS A 108 2.73 4.63 -7.56
C HIS A 108 4.06 5.10 -6.99
N VAL A 109 4.50 6.27 -7.44
CA VAL A 109 5.80 6.84 -7.09
C VAL A 109 5.60 7.99 -6.11
N ARG A 110 6.27 7.88 -4.98
CA ARG A 110 6.22 8.83 -3.87
C ARG A 110 7.54 9.62 -3.76
N PRO A 111 7.56 10.69 -2.95
CA PRO A 111 8.72 11.57 -2.84
C PRO A 111 10.05 10.88 -2.55
N GLY A 112 11.12 11.52 -3.01
CA GLY A 112 12.50 11.05 -2.82
C GLY A 112 12.91 9.96 -3.81
N THR A 113 12.20 9.82 -4.93
CA THR A 113 12.47 8.81 -5.94
C THR A 113 13.24 9.40 -7.13
N LEU A 114 14.31 8.73 -7.55
CA LEU A 114 15.10 9.04 -8.74
C LEU A 114 15.17 7.79 -9.63
N LEU A 115 14.81 7.96 -10.90
CA LEU A 115 15.12 7.02 -11.97
C LEU A 115 16.12 7.71 -12.89
N GLU A 116 17.35 7.21 -12.95
CA GLU A 116 18.36 7.69 -13.90
C GLU A 116 18.08 7.26 -15.34
N GLU A 117 19.01 7.58 -16.24
CA GLU A 117 18.90 7.36 -17.68
C GLU A 117 18.44 5.94 -18.01
N GLN A 118 17.31 5.85 -18.70
CA GLN A 118 16.72 4.59 -19.16
C GLN A 118 16.43 3.56 -18.05
N ALA A 119 16.46 3.96 -16.78
CA ALA A 119 15.90 3.14 -15.70
C ALA A 119 14.40 2.95 -15.96
N SER A 120 13.88 1.76 -15.68
CA SER A 120 12.51 1.42 -16.09
C SER A 120 11.78 0.54 -15.09
N THR A 121 10.47 0.68 -15.05
CA THR A 121 9.58 -0.23 -14.32
C THR A 121 8.54 -0.80 -15.27
N ALA A 122 8.13 -2.04 -15.03
CA ALA A 122 6.91 -2.58 -15.61
C ALA A 122 5.67 -2.06 -14.84
N HIS A 123 4.57 -2.81 -14.85
CA HIS A 123 3.30 -2.37 -14.28
C HIS A 123 3.19 -2.62 -12.76
N CYS A 124 2.39 -1.81 -12.07
CA CYS A 124 2.08 -1.94 -10.65
C CYS A 124 3.31 -1.90 -9.74
N VAL A 125 4.18 -0.91 -9.93
CA VAL A 125 5.38 -0.70 -9.11
C VAL A 125 5.19 0.47 -8.16
N GLY A 126 5.44 0.22 -6.87
CA GLY A 126 5.40 1.19 -5.79
C GLY A 126 6.81 1.60 -5.33
N LEU A 127 7.13 2.90 -5.44
CA LEU A 127 8.44 3.47 -5.10
C LEU A 127 8.29 4.61 -4.08
N LYS A 128 9.28 4.74 -3.19
CA LYS A 128 9.37 5.84 -2.19
C LYS A 128 10.79 5.86 -1.66
N HIS A 129 11.49 7.00 -1.68
CA HIS A 129 12.91 7.06 -1.31
C HIS A 129 13.74 6.00 -2.05
N THR A 130 13.51 5.87 -3.36
CA THR A 130 14.15 4.86 -4.20
C THR A 130 15.08 5.52 -5.21
N LEU A 131 16.33 5.08 -5.28
CA LEU A 131 17.32 5.58 -6.23
C LEU A 131 17.72 4.44 -7.17
N LEU A 132 17.24 4.50 -8.41
CA LEU A 132 17.60 3.54 -9.47
C LEU A 132 18.61 4.20 -10.40
N LEU A 133 19.83 3.67 -10.43
CA LEU A 133 20.85 4.18 -11.34
C LEU A 133 20.55 3.73 -12.78
N SER A 134 21.34 4.25 -13.72
CA SER A 134 21.15 4.05 -15.15
C SER A 134 20.83 2.60 -15.51
N PHE A 135 19.83 2.43 -16.37
CA PHE A 135 19.36 1.16 -16.94
C PHE A 135 18.68 0.17 -15.98
N VAL A 136 18.73 0.39 -14.66
CA VAL A 136 18.13 -0.53 -13.67
C VAL A 136 16.66 -0.77 -14.01
N THR A 137 16.26 -2.04 -14.05
CA THR A 137 14.93 -2.44 -14.48
C THR A 137 14.19 -3.16 -13.36
N LEU A 138 12.99 -2.69 -13.04
CA LEU A 138 12.07 -3.36 -12.12
C LEU A 138 10.95 -4.04 -12.91
N GLY A 139 10.69 -5.31 -12.61
CA GLY A 139 9.54 -6.05 -13.11
C GLY A 139 8.21 -5.54 -12.56
N SER A 140 7.18 -6.38 -12.59
CA SER A 140 5.82 -5.99 -12.21
C SER A 140 5.47 -6.33 -10.76
N VAL A 141 4.50 -5.62 -10.18
CA VAL A 141 3.96 -5.93 -8.84
C VAL A 141 5.06 -5.89 -7.77
N ILE A 142 5.80 -4.78 -7.73
CA ILE A 142 6.96 -4.60 -6.85
C ILE A 142 6.69 -3.47 -5.85
N ASN A 143 7.16 -3.65 -4.61
CA ASN A 143 7.33 -2.56 -3.66
C ASN A 143 8.81 -2.43 -3.29
N PHE A 144 9.43 -1.30 -3.67
CA PHE A 144 10.88 -1.12 -3.60
C PHE A 144 11.27 0.18 -2.90
N CYS A 145 10.70 0.43 -1.73
CA CYS A 145 10.95 1.63 -0.93
C CYS A 145 12.34 1.64 -0.28
N ASP A 146 12.92 2.81 -0.02
CA ASP A 146 14.13 3.01 0.78
C ASP A 146 15.34 2.17 0.29
N CYS A 147 15.54 2.14 -1.03
CA CYS A 147 16.60 1.36 -1.69
C CYS A 147 17.44 2.25 -2.60
N LEU A 148 18.74 1.96 -2.67
CA LEU A 148 19.60 2.37 -3.77
C LEU A 148 19.99 1.14 -4.58
N MET A 149 19.86 1.20 -5.90
CA MET A 149 20.26 0.10 -6.78
C MET A 149 21.09 0.58 -7.96
N ALA A 150 22.22 -0.09 -8.17
CA ALA A 150 23.16 0.14 -9.26
C ALA A 150 23.57 -1.17 -9.95
N GLY A 151 24.49 -1.07 -10.90
CA GLY A 151 25.12 -2.21 -11.56
C GLY A 151 24.59 -2.43 -12.98
N GLY A 152 25.46 -3.04 -13.79
CA GLY A 152 25.28 -3.09 -15.23
C GLY A 152 26.11 -2.02 -15.93
N THR A 153 26.30 -2.26 -17.23
CA THR A 153 27.18 -1.46 -18.10
C THR A 153 26.40 -0.76 -19.21
N SER A 154 25.18 -1.21 -19.50
CA SER A 154 24.34 -0.66 -20.57
C SER A 154 22.88 -1.12 -20.43
N ARG A 155 22.00 -0.61 -21.29
CA ARG A 155 20.59 -1.06 -21.35
C ARG A 155 20.43 -2.56 -21.58
N SER A 156 21.32 -3.20 -22.33
CA SER A 156 21.29 -4.65 -22.58
C SER A 156 21.99 -5.48 -21.50
N ASP A 157 22.74 -4.84 -20.59
CA ASP A 157 23.43 -5.46 -19.45
C ASP A 157 23.15 -4.63 -18.21
N HIS A 158 21.91 -4.74 -17.70
CA HIS A 158 21.40 -3.95 -16.59
C HIS A 158 21.14 -4.81 -15.36
N SER A 159 21.20 -4.23 -14.16
CA SER A 159 20.67 -4.88 -12.96
C SER A 159 19.14 -4.94 -13.00
N GLU A 160 18.59 -6.04 -12.50
CA GLU A 160 17.15 -6.33 -12.60
C GLU A 160 16.56 -6.83 -11.27
N VAL A 161 15.34 -6.39 -10.99
CA VAL A 161 14.50 -6.92 -9.91
C VAL A 161 13.27 -7.58 -10.52
N GLY A 162 13.12 -8.88 -10.33
CA GLY A 162 12.03 -9.67 -10.88
C GLY A 162 10.67 -9.35 -10.25
N SER A 163 9.61 -9.65 -10.99
CA SER A 163 8.23 -9.37 -10.59
C SER A 163 7.84 -9.99 -9.24
N GLY A 164 7.01 -9.28 -8.45
CA GLY A 164 6.57 -9.75 -7.14
C GLY A 164 7.58 -9.54 -6.01
N PHE A 165 8.61 -8.71 -6.22
CA PHE A 165 9.63 -8.41 -5.22
C PHE A 165 9.17 -7.39 -4.17
N ILE A 166 9.56 -7.60 -2.91
CA ILE A 166 9.28 -6.66 -1.81
C ILE A 166 10.57 -6.35 -1.04
N HIS A 167 10.88 -5.06 -0.88
CA HIS A 167 11.80 -4.61 0.16
C HIS A 167 11.04 -4.39 1.47
N PHE A 168 11.42 -5.11 2.53
CA PHE A 168 10.84 -4.98 3.87
C PHE A 168 11.62 -3.93 4.66
N ASN A 169 11.05 -2.72 4.73
CA ASN A 169 11.66 -1.50 5.26
C ASN A 169 11.07 -1.04 6.62
N PHE A 170 10.51 -1.97 7.39
CA PHE A 170 9.99 -1.70 8.72
C PHE A 170 10.23 -2.89 9.63
N THR A 171 10.69 -2.62 10.85
CA THR A 171 10.92 -3.62 11.88
C THR A 171 10.05 -3.35 13.11
N PRO A 172 9.55 -4.39 13.81
CA PRO A 172 8.81 -4.21 15.05
C PRO A 172 9.70 -3.81 16.24
N TRP A 173 11.03 -3.77 16.08
CA TRP A 173 11.96 -3.42 17.16
C TRP A 173 11.94 -1.92 17.49
N GLY A 174 12.27 -1.58 18.74
CA GLY A 174 12.12 -0.22 19.28
C GLY A 174 10.75 0.00 19.93
N GLU A 175 10.52 1.17 20.51
CA GLU A 175 9.29 1.47 21.27
C GLU A 175 8.01 1.42 20.42
N ARG A 176 8.11 1.72 19.11
CA ARG A 176 6.97 1.83 18.18
C ARG A 176 7.25 1.19 16.81
N GLY A 177 8.29 0.37 16.72
CA GLY A 177 8.87 -0.07 15.45
C GLY A 177 9.78 0.98 14.81
N ASP A 178 10.64 0.55 13.88
CA ASP A 178 11.71 1.38 13.31
C ASP A 178 11.74 1.28 11.76
N LYS A 179 12.14 2.38 11.11
CA LYS A 179 12.32 2.55 9.65
C LYS A 179 13.77 2.76 9.23
N ALA A 180 14.74 2.72 10.14
CA ALA A 180 16.19 2.75 9.87
C ALA A 180 16.67 1.44 9.22
N THR A 181 16.08 1.11 8.07
CA THR A 181 16.26 -0.16 7.36
C THR A 181 16.52 0.03 5.85
N PRO A 182 17.21 1.10 5.38
CA PRO A 182 17.49 1.23 3.95
C PRO A 182 18.42 0.11 3.48
N SER A 183 18.27 -0.30 2.22
CA SER A 183 19.14 -1.32 1.62
C SER A 183 19.95 -0.76 0.46
N LEU A 184 21.17 -1.29 0.31
CA LEU A 184 22.16 -0.86 -0.67
C LEU A 184 22.45 -2.03 -1.62
N ILE A 185 22.11 -1.87 -2.90
CA ILE A 185 22.21 -2.93 -3.92
C ILE A 185 23.19 -2.45 -5.00
N GLY A 186 24.43 -2.90 -4.90
CA GLY A 186 25.59 -2.19 -5.45
C GLY A 186 25.89 -0.93 -4.64
N ASP A 187 26.82 -0.10 -5.08
CA ASP A 187 27.10 1.19 -4.43
C ASP A 187 27.33 2.33 -5.43
N VAL A 188 27.25 3.57 -4.94
CA VAL A 188 27.46 4.78 -5.75
C VAL A 188 28.93 4.91 -6.17
N VAL A 189 29.87 4.56 -5.29
CA VAL A 189 31.31 4.79 -5.52
C VAL A 189 31.81 4.04 -6.75
N ARG A 190 31.29 2.85 -7.01
CA ARG A 190 31.61 2.04 -8.18
C ARG A 190 30.55 2.13 -9.27
N GLY A 191 29.27 2.12 -8.88
CA GLY A 191 28.14 1.95 -9.81
C GLY A 191 27.95 3.09 -10.81
N VAL A 192 28.22 4.34 -10.43
CA VAL A 192 28.04 5.51 -11.32
C VAL A 192 28.96 5.51 -12.54
N PHE A 193 30.03 4.72 -12.50
CA PHE A 193 30.98 4.61 -13.61
C PHE A 193 30.57 3.58 -14.67
N LEU A 194 29.46 2.85 -14.47
CA LEU A 194 28.90 1.89 -15.44
C LEU A 194 29.89 0.79 -15.86
N ARG A 195 30.70 0.30 -14.91
CA ARG A 195 31.73 -0.74 -15.12
C ARG A 195 31.49 -2.00 -14.31
N GLU A 196 30.51 -1.98 -13.42
CA GLU A 196 30.27 -3.07 -12.49
C GLU A 196 29.27 -4.07 -13.06
N HIS A 197 29.43 -5.34 -12.67
CA HIS A 197 28.54 -6.41 -13.08
C HIS A 197 27.11 -6.18 -12.59
N ARG A 198 26.14 -6.50 -13.44
CA ARG A 198 24.72 -6.44 -13.08
C ARG A 198 24.38 -7.31 -11.88
N ILE A 199 23.41 -6.87 -11.10
CA ILE A 199 22.82 -7.58 -9.97
C ILE A 199 21.46 -8.10 -10.38
N PHE A 200 21.17 -9.37 -10.08
CA PHE A 200 19.86 -9.96 -10.37
C PHE A 200 19.15 -10.34 -9.06
N LEU A 201 18.02 -9.70 -8.78
CA LEU A 201 17.13 -10.07 -7.68
C LEU A 201 15.91 -10.80 -8.23
N GLY A 202 15.80 -12.11 -8.01
CA GLY A 202 14.72 -12.92 -8.58
C GLY A 202 13.31 -12.50 -8.16
N GLY A 203 12.30 -12.89 -8.94
CA GLY A 203 10.90 -12.59 -8.65
C GLY A 203 10.30 -13.39 -7.48
N LEU A 204 9.13 -12.96 -7.00
CA LEU A 204 8.46 -13.51 -5.81
C LEU A 204 9.40 -13.63 -4.60
N ALA A 205 10.34 -12.71 -4.50
CA ALA A 205 11.42 -12.69 -3.52
C ALA A 205 11.34 -11.42 -2.68
N GLY A 206 12.29 -11.24 -1.78
CA GLY A 206 12.37 -9.99 -1.05
C GLY A 206 13.65 -9.81 -0.28
N LEU A 207 13.87 -8.58 0.16
CA LEU A 207 15.05 -8.15 0.90
C LEU A 207 14.60 -7.52 2.21
N VAL A 208 15.07 -8.05 3.34
CA VAL A 208 14.77 -7.49 4.66
C VAL A 208 15.84 -6.47 5.00
N GLY A 209 15.47 -5.20 5.07
CA GLY A 209 16.41 -4.12 5.35
C GLY A 209 16.81 -4.03 6.83
N PRO A 210 17.96 -3.39 7.13
CA PRO A 210 18.98 -2.96 6.18
C PRO A 210 19.79 -4.17 5.69
N THR A 211 20.03 -4.28 4.39
CA THR A 211 20.89 -5.31 3.79
C THR A 211 21.71 -4.71 2.64
N GLN A 212 22.95 -5.19 2.49
CA GLN A 212 23.82 -4.89 1.36
C GLN A 212 23.88 -6.05 0.36
N VAL A 213 23.83 -5.74 -0.93
CA VAL A 213 23.94 -6.73 -2.01
C VAL A 213 25.03 -6.30 -2.98
N GLY A 214 26.03 -7.15 -3.17
CA GLY A 214 27.20 -6.88 -4.01
C GLY A 214 26.97 -6.99 -5.51
N PHE A 215 27.85 -6.40 -6.30
CA PHE A 215 27.81 -6.44 -7.77
C PHE A 215 28.00 -7.85 -8.31
N GLY A 216 27.38 -8.16 -9.44
CA GLY A 216 27.44 -9.50 -10.06
C GLY A 216 26.70 -10.60 -9.29
N SER A 217 26.02 -10.27 -8.19
CA SER A 217 25.28 -11.25 -7.41
C SER A 217 23.95 -11.61 -8.06
N VAL A 218 23.49 -12.83 -7.78
CA VAL A 218 22.26 -13.41 -8.30
C VAL A 218 21.49 -14.03 -7.14
N VAL A 219 20.33 -13.47 -6.83
CA VAL A 219 19.37 -14.04 -5.89
C VAL A 219 18.30 -14.78 -6.68
N GLY A 220 18.14 -16.08 -6.43
CA GLY A 220 17.11 -16.88 -7.07
C GLY A 220 15.69 -16.39 -6.74
N ALA A 221 14.71 -16.75 -7.57
CA ALA A 221 13.31 -16.47 -7.29
C ALA A 221 12.84 -17.15 -5.99
N GLY A 222 11.86 -16.55 -5.32
CA GLY A 222 11.28 -17.11 -4.08
C GLY A 222 12.13 -16.92 -2.82
N GLN A 223 13.23 -16.15 -2.88
CA GLN A 223 14.18 -16.02 -1.77
C GLN A 223 13.89 -14.77 -0.92
N ILE A 224 13.72 -14.96 0.39
CA ILE A 224 13.71 -13.83 1.33
C ILE A 224 15.10 -13.66 1.94
N VAL A 225 15.85 -12.71 1.43
CA VAL A 225 17.22 -12.38 1.85
C VAL A 225 17.16 -11.53 3.13
N ARG A 226 17.97 -11.91 4.13
CA ARG A 226 17.99 -11.31 5.49
C ARG A 226 19.40 -10.99 5.98
N ARG A 227 20.39 -11.12 5.11
CA ARG A 227 21.81 -10.94 5.39
C ARG A 227 22.45 -10.40 4.13
N ASP A 228 23.56 -9.71 4.32
CA ASP A 228 24.36 -9.20 3.24
C ASP A 228 24.76 -10.31 2.26
N VAL A 229 24.86 -9.93 0.99
CA VAL A 229 25.22 -10.79 -0.13
C VAL A 229 26.49 -10.22 -0.74
N ASP A 230 27.56 -11.01 -0.75
CA ASP A 230 28.85 -10.58 -1.29
C ASP A 230 28.81 -10.45 -2.82
N ASP A 231 29.75 -9.70 -3.39
CA ASP A 231 29.95 -9.58 -4.84
C ASP A 231 30.07 -10.98 -5.48
N GLY A 232 29.47 -11.16 -6.67
CA GLY A 232 29.53 -12.41 -7.44
C GLY A 232 28.81 -13.61 -6.80
N SER A 233 28.08 -13.42 -5.71
CA SER A 233 27.41 -14.52 -5.00
C SER A 233 26.16 -15.02 -5.72
N PHE A 234 25.93 -16.33 -5.69
CA PHE A 234 24.65 -16.94 -6.06
C PHE A 234 23.89 -17.38 -4.80
N VAL A 235 22.72 -16.80 -4.55
CA VAL A 235 21.90 -17.07 -3.35
C VAL A 235 20.65 -17.86 -3.74
N LEU A 236 20.61 -19.12 -3.32
CA LEU A 236 19.44 -19.98 -3.41
C LEU A 236 19.36 -20.89 -2.18
N ARG A 237 18.42 -20.62 -1.28
CA ARG A 237 18.17 -21.43 -0.09
C ARG A 237 17.04 -22.43 -0.38
N GLN A 238 17.30 -23.70 -0.10
CA GLN A 238 16.30 -24.76 -0.26
C GLN A 238 15.21 -24.63 0.80
N THR A 239 13.95 -24.61 0.38
CA THR A 239 12.81 -24.85 1.25
C THR A 239 12.70 -26.34 1.56
N ARG A 240 12.10 -26.70 2.70
CA ARG A 240 11.81 -28.12 2.99
C ARG A 240 10.83 -28.63 1.93
N ASN A 241 11.21 -29.67 1.18
CA ASN A 241 10.31 -30.35 0.27
C ASN A 241 9.20 -31.03 1.08
N VAL A 242 7.97 -30.53 0.95
CA VAL A 242 6.78 -31.16 1.51
C VAL A 242 5.92 -31.63 0.35
N GLU A 243 6.27 -32.77 -0.22
CA GLU A 243 5.47 -33.46 -1.23
C GLU A 243 4.75 -34.64 -0.56
N ARG A 244 3.42 -34.65 -0.61
CA ARG A 244 2.58 -35.70 -0.01
C ARG A 244 1.38 -35.96 -0.91
N GLN A 245 0.99 -37.22 -1.07
CA GLN A 245 -0.23 -37.57 -1.79
C GLN A 245 -1.45 -37.04 -1.04
N LEU A 246 -2.26 -36.20 -1.71
CA LEU A 246 -3.54 -35.73 -1.17
C LEU A 246 -4.51 -36.92 -1.13
N ARG A 247 -5.07 -37.22 0.04
CA ARG A 247 -6.13 -38.24 0.17
C ARG A 247 -7.49 -37.56 -0.04
N PRO A 248 -8.39 -38.10 -0.88
CA PRO A 248 -9.77 -37.61 -0.96
C PRO A 248 -10.45 -37.70 0.41
N GLY A 249 -11.27 -36.70 0.75
CA GLY A 249 -11.95 -36.61 2.06
C GLY A 249 -11.07 -36.17 3.23
N TRP A 250 -9.83 -35.75 2.98
CA TRP A 250 -8.95 -35.26 4.04
C TRP A 250 -9.36 -33.86 4.48
N THR A 251 -9.90 -33.75 5.69
CA THR A 251 -10.20 -32.48 6.35
C THR A 251 -9.03 -32.06 7.24
N ASP A 252 -8.80 -30.75 7.36
CA ASP A 252 -7.95 -30.21 8.41
C ASP A 252 -8.59 -30.45 9.79
N ARG A 253 -7.78 -30.37 10.86
CA ARG A 253 -8.29 -30.55 12.22
C ARG A 253 -9.31 -29.46 12.54
N LEU A 254 -10.43 -29.85 13.17
CA LEU A 254 -11.45 -28.93 13.69
C LEU A 254 -10.83 -27.86 14.60
N GLN A 255 -9.94 -28.26 15.49
CA GLN A 255 -9.13 -27.36 16.32
C GLN A 255 -7.70 -27.26 15.78
N PRO A 256 -7.09 -26.06 15.78
CA PRO A 256 -7.48 -24.86 16.53
C PRO A 256 -8.46 -23.91 15.81
N ARG A 257 -8.86 -24.22 14.57
CA ARG A 257 -9.58 -23.27 13.70
C ARG A 257 -10.96 -22.87 14.24
N GLN A 258 -11.72 -23.79 14.82
CA GLN A 258 -12.99 -23.46 15.48
C GLN A 258 -12.79 -22.45 16.62
N ARG A 259 -11.83 -22.71 17.53
CA ARG A 259 -11.52 -21.82 18.66
C ARG A 259 -11.10 -20.43 18.20
N GLN A 260 -10.31 -20.36 17.12
CA GLN A 260 -9.89 -19.08 16.54
C GLN A 260 -11.07 -18.30 15.93
N ASN A 261 -12.04 -18.99 15.30
CA ASN A 261 -13.24 -18.34 14.79
C ASN A 261 -14.15 -17.84 15.92
N ILE A 262 -14.36 -18.65 16.97
CA ILE A 262 -15.13 -18.22 18.17
C ILE A 262 -14.48 -16.98 18.78
N ALA A 263 -13.15 -17.01 19.00
CA ALA A 263 -12.42 -15.87 19.53
C ALA A 263 -12.55 -14.63 18.63
N TYR A 264 -12.44 -14.77 17.31
CA TYR A 264 -12.61 -13.67 16.37
C TYR A 264 -14.03 -13.07 16.42
N ILE A 265 -15.06 -13.91 16.43
CA ILE A 265 -16.46 -13.46 16.53
C ILE A 265 -16.69 -12.73 17.86
N ALA A 266 -16.17 -13.26 18.97
CA ALA A 266 -16.26 -12.60 20.28
C ALA A 266 -15.61 -11.20 20.29
N GLN A 267 -14.49 -11.02 19.60
CA GLN A 267 -13.87 -9.70 19.41
C GLN A 267 -14.76 -8.74 18.59
N LEU A 268 -15.47 -9.26 17.58
CA LEU A 268 -16.44 -8.45 16.83
C LEU A 268 -17.62 -8.01 17.68
N PHE A 269 -18.11 -8.87 18.59
CA PHE A 269 -19.15 -8.48 19.56
C PHE A 269 -18.65 -7.34 20.47
N ALA A 270 -17.43 -7.43 20.99
CA ALA A 270 -16.83 -6.36 21.79
C ALA A 270 -16.67 -5.06 20.98
N LEU A 271 -16.18 -5.14 19.73
CA LEU A 271 -16.03 -3.98 18.85
C LEU A 271 -17.39 -3.36 18.51
N ARG A 272 -18.43 -4.17 18.32
CA ARG A 272 -19.80 -3.69 18.12
C ARG A 272 -20.26 -2.88 19.32
N GLU A 273 -20.11 -3.40 20.53
CA GLU A 273 -20.51 -2.67 21.74
C GLU A 273 -19.71 -1.40 21.94
N TRP A 274 -18.42 -1.38 21.56
CA TRP A 274 -17.64 -0.15 21.50
C TRP A 274 -18.26 0.89 20.56
N TYR A 275 -18.66 0.49 19.35
CA TYR A 275 -19.30 1.41 18.41
C TYR A 275 -20.66 1.91 18.92
N ARG A 276 -21.49 1.00 19.45
CA ARG A 276 -22.86 1.31 19.90
C ARG A 276 -22.86 2.15 21.18
N SER A 277 -22.11 1.72 22.18
CA SER A 277 -22.21 2.22 23.55
C SER A 277 -21.16 3.29 23.87
N VAL A 278 -20.13 3.44 23.02
CA VAL A 278 -19.09 4.48 23.19
C VAL A 278 -19.10 5.46 22.04
N ARG A 279 -18.86 5.01 20.80
CA ARG A 279 -18.71 5.94 19.66
C ARG A 279 -20.01 6.69 19.37
N LEU A 280 -21.13 5.98 19.24
CA LEU A 280 -22.43 6.60 18.97
C LEU A 280 -22.97 7.39 20.17
N ALA A 281 -22.67 7.00 21.40
CA ALA A 281 -23.12 7.70 22.60
C ALA A 281 -22.47 9.10 22.75
N ARG A 282 -21.27 9.28 22.20
CA ARG A 282 -20.52 10.54 22.23
C ARG A 282 -20.86 11.52 21.10
N LEU A 283 -21.69 11.11 20.15
CA LEU A 283 -22.10 11.96 19.03
C LEU A 283 -23.54 12.43 19.23
N ALA A 284 -23.78 13.73 19.01
CA ALA A 284 -25.12 14.29 19.09
C ALA A 284 -26.02 13.66 18.00
N ALA A 285 -27.35 13.75 18.19
CA ALA A 285 -28.29 13.14 17.26
C ALA A 285 -28.22 13.76 15.84
N ASP A 286 -27.89 15.05 15.78
CA ASP A 286 -27.73 15.86 14.57
C ASP A 286 -26.27 15.95 14.08
N ASP A 287 -25.32 15.29 14.74
CA ASP A 287 -23.91 15.27 14.33
C ASP A 287 -23.74 14.49 13.00
N PRO A 288 -23.21 15.11 11.93
CA PRO A 288 -23.03 14.43 10.65
C PRO A 288 -22.04 13.25 10.73
N GLY A 289 -21.11 13.26 11.69
CA GLY A 289 -20.19 12.16 11.98
C GLY A 289 -20.89 10.91 12.53
N ARG A 290 -22.14 11.03 13.00
CA ARG A 290 -22.95 9.89 13.45
C ARG A 290 -23.25 8.91 12.31
N ILE A 291 -23.45 9.42 11.09
CA ILE A 291 -23.79 8.61 9.91
C ILE A 291 -22.71 7.56 9.60
N PRO A 292 -21.42 7.93 9.37
CA PRO A 292 -20.38 6.95 9.09
C PRO A 292 -20.09 6.02 10.28
N VAL A 293 -20.29 6.48 11.53
CA VAL A 293 -20.10 5.63 12.72
C VAL A 293 -21.21 4.58 12.85
N ALA A 294 -22.46 4.95 12.58
CA ALA A 294 -23.59 4.02 12.56
C ALA A 294 -23.44 2.98 11.46
N ALA A 295 -23.07 3.42 10.24
CA ALA A 295 -22.73 2.51 9.14
C ALA A 295 -21.59 1.55 9.53
N GLY A 296 -20.57 2.04 10.25
CA GLY A 296 -19.51 1.19 10.80
C GLY A 296 -20.03 0.09 11.74
N ALA A 297 -20.99 0.41 12.61
CA ALA A 297 -21.62 -0.58 13.50
C ALA A 297 -22.40 -1.65 12.71
N GLU A 298 -23.13 -1.25 11.67
CA GLU A 298 -23.86 -2.17 10.78
C GLU A 298 -22.91 -3.11 10.02
N ILE A 299 -21.76 -2.61 9.54
CA ILE A 299 -20.72 -3.43 8.91
C ILE A 299 -20.16 -4.48 9.88
N ILE A 300 -20.01 -4.15 11.17
CA ILE A 300 -19.55 -5.12 12.19
C ILE A 300 -20.59 -6.23 12.38
N GLU A 301 -21.89 -5.90 12.40
CA GLU A 301 -22.96 -6.91 12.49
C GLU A 301 -22.98 -7.83 11.25
N LEU A 302 -22.80 -7.27 10.05
CA LEU A 302 -22.64 -8.06 8.83
C LEU A 302 -21.43 -8.99 8.90
N ALA A 303 -20.32 -8.52 9.46
CA ALA A 303 -19.12 -9.34 9.66
C ALA A 303 -19.37 -10.48 10.66
N ILE A 304 -20.09 -10.22 11.76
CA ILE A 304 -20.49 -11.26 12.73
C ILE A 304 -21.34 -12.33 12.04
N ALA A 305 -22.40 -11.93 11.33
CA ALA A 305 -23.31 -12.85 10.66
C ALA A 305 -22.57 -13.74 9.63
N GLU A 306 -21.70 -13.14 8.82
CA GLU A 306 -20.91 -13.89 7.84
C GLU A 306 -19.93 -14.85 8.51
N ARG A 307 -19.22 -14.44 9.58
CA ARG A 307 -18.29 -15.34 10.29
C ARG A 307 -19.01 -16.50 10.97
N ARG A 308 -20.19 -16.27 11.56
CA ARG A 308 -21.04 -17.32 12.13
C ARG A 308 -21.38 -18.39 11.09
N LYS A 309 -21.91 -17.96 9.94
CA LYS A 309 -22.20 -18.85 8.80
C LYS A 309 -20.97 -19.65 8.35
N GLN A 310 -19.80 -19.02 8.29
CA GLN A 310 -18.57 -19.69 7.86
C GLN A 310 -18.08 -20.74 8.86
N VAL A 311 -18.12 -20.44 10.17
CA VAL A 311 -17.72 -21.41 11.19
C VAL A 311 -18.71 -22.58 11.26
N ASP A 312 -20.01 -22.34 11.12
CA ASP A 312 -21.03 -23.41 11.12
C ASP A 312 -20.77 -24.40 9.99
N ARG A 313 -20.58 -23.90 8.76
CA ARG A 313 -20.25 -24.75 7.60
C ARG A 313 -18.96 -25.54 7.83
N PHE A 314 -17.91 -24.88 8.33
CA PHE A 314 -16.62 -25.52 8.61
C PHE A 314 -16.75 -26.67 9.63
N VAL A 315 -17.55 -26.44 10.67
CA VAL A 315 -17.72 -27.39 11.77
C VAL A 315 -18.58 -28.58 11.36
N VAL A 316 -19.66 -28.37 10.61
CA VAL A 316 -20.55 -29.42 10.09
C VAL A 316 -19.79 -30.41 9.18
N GLU A 317 -18.89 -29.91 8.32
CA GLU A 317 -18.04 -30.76 7.46
C GLU A 317 -17.07 -31.67 8.22
N ARG A 318 -16.87 -31.44 9.53
CA ARG A 318 -15.89 -32.14 10.38
C ARG A 318 -16.55 -32.90 11.51
N ASP A 319 -17.85 -33.18 11.37
CA ASP A 319 -18.70 -33.82 12.38
C ASP A 319 -18.60 -33.14 13.76
N GLY A 320 -18.26 -31.85 13.76
CA GLY A 320 -18.15 -31.05 14.95
C GLY A 320 -19.49 -30.39 15.27
N ARG A 321 -19.53 -29.71 16.41
CA ARG A 321 -20.73 -29.01 16.87
C ARG A 321 -20.63 -27.51 16.64
N ALA A 322 -21.58 -26.96 15.88
CA ALA A 322 -21.65 -25.54 15.57
C ALA A 322 -21.75 -24.71 16.88
N PRO A 323 -20.92 -23.66 17.03
CA PRO A 323 -21.02 -22.74 18.15
C PRO A 323 -22.29 -21.89 18.05
N ASP A 324 -22.95 -21.67 19.18
CA ASP A 324 -24.10 -20.76 19.25
C ASP A 324 -23.64 -19.35 19.64
N PHE A 325 -24.29 -18.32 19.10
CA PHE A 325 -24.03 -16.93 19.43
C PHE A 325 -25.33 -16.13 19.60
N ASP A 326 -26.48 -16.79 19.59
CA ASP A 326 -27.78 -16.13 19.77
C ASP A 326 -28.12 -15.99 21.25
N GLY A 327 -28.71 -14.85 21.61
CA GLY A 327 -29.18 -14.61 22.99
C GLY A 327 -28.08 -14.40 24.02
N VAL A 328 -26.83 -14.15 23.61
CA VAL A 328 -25.74 -13.82 24.55
C VAL A 328 -26.07 -12.51 25.28
N GLU A 329 -26.24 -12.59 26.60
CA GLU A 329 -26.33 -11.43 27.47
C GLU A 329 -24.95 -10.80 27.65
N LEU A 330 -24.85 -9.49 27.39
CA LEU A 330 -23.59 -8.75 27.46
C LEU A 330 -23.62 -7.71 28.60
N PRO A 331 -22.50 -7.47 29.28
CA PRO A 331 -22.41 -6.41 30.28
C PRO A 331 -22.59 -5.02 29.64
N ALA A 332 -23.27 -4.13 30.35
CA ALA A 332 -23.48 -2.75 29.91
C ALA A 332 -22.17 -1.94 29.94
N CYS A 333 -22.11 -0.90 29.10
CA CYS A 333 -20.97 0.02 29.09
C CYS A 333 -20.76 0.66 30.47
N PRO A 334 -19.55 0.65 31.02
CA PRO A 334 -19.28 1.12 32.38
C PRO A 334 -19.23 2.66 32.48
N TRP A 335 -19.22 3.37 31.35
CA TRP A 335 -19.12 4.83 31.33
C TRP A 335 -20.47 5.49 31.06
N SER A 336 -20.78 6.54 31.82
CA SER A 336 -21.86 7.46 31.50
C SER A 336 -21.34 8.50 30.50
N LEU A 337 -21.57 8.26 29.22
CA LEU A 337 -21.12 9.13 28.13
C LEU A 337 -22.23 10.08 27.70
N ALA A 338 -21.85 11.31 27.34
CA ALA A 338 -22.74 12.31 26.76
C ALA A 338 -22.18 12.80 25.43
N PRO A 339 -23.05 13.30 24.52
CA PRO A 339 -22.61 13.94 23.28
C PRO A 339 -21.60 15.07 23.52
N GLY A 340 -20.54 15.12 22.68
CA GLY A 340 -19.54 16.18 22.67
C GLY A 340 -18.15 15.78 23.15
N GLY A 341 -17.31 16.79 23.42
CA GLY A 341 -15.90 16.62 23.77
C GLY A 341 -14.98 16.53 22.55
N PRO A 342 -13.71 16.12 22.75
CA PRO A 342 -12.73 16.03 21.67
C PRO A 342 -13.09 14.93 20.65
N GLU A 343 -12.42 14.96 19.49
CA GLU A 343 -12.56 13.91 18.46
C GLU A 343 -12.30 12.52 19.05
N HIS A 344 -12.86 11.46 18.45
CA HIS A 344 -12.81 10.11 19.02
C HIS A 344 -11.39 9.66 19.40
N VAL A 345 -10.40 9.84 18.52
CA VAL A 345 -9.02 9.39 18.78
C VAL A 345 -8.39 10.19 19.91
N GLU A 346 -8.56 11.51 19.90
CA GLU A 346 -8.04 12.39 20.95
C GLU A 346 -8.67 12.05 22.31
N TRP A 347 -9.98 11.81 22.35
CA TRP A 347 -10.66 11.36 23.56
C TRP A 347 -10.13 10.02 24.08
N VAL A 348 -9.95 9.02 23.20
CA VAL A 348 -9.39 7.72 23.61
C VAL A 348 -7.98 7.88 24.17
N GLN A 349 -7.14 8.70 23.52
CA GLN A 349 -5.77 8.98 23.97
C GLN A 349 -5.73 9.78 25.28
N GLY A 350 -6.77 10.55 25.59
CA GLY A 350 -6.91 11.31 26.81
C GLY A 350 -7.48 10.54 28.01
N LEU A 351 -7.87 9.27 27.85
CA LEU A 351 -8.38 8.45 28.96
C LEU A 351 -7.28 8.21 30.00
N SER A 352 -7.63 8.30 31.29
CA SER A 352 -6.72 7.93 32.38
C SER A 352 -6.44 6.42 32.38
N ALA A 353 -5.35 6.00 33.00
CA ALA A 353 -5.02 4.57 33.13
C ALA A 353 -6.14 3.76 33.80
N GLU A 354 -6.84 4.35 34.77
CA GLU A 354 -8.00 3.75 35.43
C GLU A 354 -9.18 3.60 34.47
N GLN A 355 -9.50 4.65 33.70
CA GLN A 355 -10.55 4.58 32.68
C GLN A 355 -10.23 3.52 31.63
N VAL A 356 -8.99 3.47 31.12
CA VAL A 356 -8.56 2.44 30.17
C VAL A 356 -8.72 1.04 30.77
N ALA A 357 -8.30 0.82 32.01
CA ALA A 357 -8.45 -0.48 32.67
C ALA A 357 -9.92 -0.90 32.81
N VAL A 358 -10.82 0.02 33.16
CA VAL A 358 -12.27 -0.23 33.24
C VAL A 358 -12.84 -0.59 31.86
N GLY A 359 -12.47 0.15 30.81
CA GLY A 359 -12.91 -0.14 29.44
C GLY A 359 -12.37 -1.48 28.93
N GLN A 360 -11.11 -1.81 29.22
CA GLN A 360 -10.50 -3.10 28.86
C GLN A 360 -11.18 -4.27 29.59
N ALA A 361 -11.48 -4.13 30.88
CA ALA A 361 -12.20 -5.15 31.65
C ALA A 361 -13.59 -5.42 31.07
N TRP A 362 -14.34 -4.37 30.75
CA TRP A 362 -15.67 -4.48 30.12
C TRP A 362 -15.62 -5.19 28.75
N LEU A 363 -14.72 -4.78 27.86
CA LEU A 363 -14.59 -5.43 26.55
C LEU A 363 -14.10 -6.90 26.68
N ALA A 364 -13.19 -7.17 27.62
CA ALA A 364 -12.74 -8.53 27.89
C ALA A 364 -13.86 -9.42 28.46
N GLU A 365 -14.75 -8.86 29.28
CA GLU A 365 -15.92 -9.56 29.81
C GLU A 365 -16.91 -9.89 28.68
N ILE A 366 -17.19 -8.96 27.76
CA ILE A 366 -17.98 -9.26 26.56
C ILE A 366 -17.38 -10.44 25.79
N VAL A 367 -16.07 -10.42 25.54
CA VAL A 367 -15.38 -11.50 24.83
C VAL A 367 -15.54 -12.83 25.60
N ALA A 368 -15.32 -12.82 26.91
CA ALA A 368 -15.44 -14.01 27.74
C ALA A 368 -16.87 -14.58 27.73
N CYS A 369 -17.90 -13.72 27.84
CA CYS A 369 -19.30 -14.12 27.78
C CYS A 369 -19.63 -14.79 26.45
N VAL A 370 -19.21 -14.21 25.33
CA VAL A 370 -19.48 -14.75 23.99
C VAL A 370 -18.74 -16.08 23.76
N VAL A 371 -17.46 -16.17 24.16
CA VAL A 371 -16.69 -17.43 24.07
C VAL A 371 -17.34 -18.51 24.93
N ALA A 372 -17.64 -18.20 26.19
CA ALA A 372 -18.24 -19.14 27.11
C ALA A 372 -19.63 -19.59 26.63
N TRP A 373 -20.42 -18.72 26.00
CA TRP A 373 -21.71 -19.06 25.39
C TRP A 373 -21.54 -20.02 24.21
N ALA A 374 -20.64 -19.67 23.28
CA ALA A 374 -20.36 -20.46 22.08
C ALA A 374 -19.86 -21.87 22.38
N GLU A 375 -19.18 -22.06 23.51
CA GLU A 375 -18.63 -23.35 23.93
C GLU A 375 -19.59 -24.19 24.80
N ARG A 376 -20.75 -23.66 25.22
CA ARG A 376 -21.71 -24.44 26.04
C ARG A 376 -22.24 -25.65 25.29
N SER A 377 -22.54 -26.72 26.03
CA SER A 377 -23.36 -27.83 25.56
C SER A 377 -24.83 -27.59 25.91
N PRO A 378 -25.78 -27.48 24.95
CA PRO A 378 -27.19 -27.41 25.23
C PRO A 378 -27.61 -28.81 25.66
N GLY A 379 -27.90 -28.96 26.96
CA GLY A 379 -28.26 -30.22 27.60
C GLY A 379 -27.35 -30.57 28.78
N SER A 380 -27.50 -29.82 29.88
CA SER A 380 -27.40 -30.36 31.24
C SER A 380 -28.71 -30.08 31.94
#